data_AF-D3DDM3-F1
#
_entry.id   AF-D3DDM3-F1
#
_cell.length_a   1.000
_cell.length_b   1.000
_cell.length_c   1.000
_cell.angle_alpha   90.00
_cell.angle_beta   90.00
_cell.angle_gamma   90.00
#
_symmetry.space_group_name_H-M   'P 1'
#
loop_
_entity.id
_entity.type
_entity.pdbx_description
1 polymer ?
#
loop_
_entity_poly.entity_id
_entity_poly.type
_entity_poly.pdbx_seq_one_letter_code
_entity_poly.pdbx_strand_id
1 'polypeptide(L)'
;AAGGNPRPAQARLVRVIEYDVPDRDGDGTGDLIALITTILDPWEAPAAALAGAYHQRWEHETANRQVKTYLRGPGKVLRSQSPEGVYQEIWGYLLTHHAITALICAAATAAGIDPDRVRFTRTVRVLRRQVADPPAFSP
;
A
#
# COMPACT_ATOMS: atom_id res chain seq x y z
N ALA A 1 24.89 -15.34 -20.32
CA ALA A 1 24.86 -16.76 -19.90
C ALA A 1 24.37 -16.83 -18.45
N ALA A 2 23.15 -17.32 -18.22
CA ALA A 2 22.66 -17.76 -16.91
C ALA A 2 21.32 -18.49 -17.12
N GLY A 3 21.38 -19.78 -17.39
CA GLY A 3 20.22 -20.64 -17.62
C GLY A 3 20.57 -22.07 -17.26
N GLY A 4 21.13 -22.27 -16.06
CA GLY A 4 21.32 -23.62 -15.54
C GLY A 4 19.95 -24.24 -15.31
N ASN A 5 19.75 -25.45 -15.84
CA ASN A 5 18.53 -26.22 -15.65
C ASN A 5 18.25 -26.33 -14.12
N PRO A 6 17.07 -25.92 -13.62
CA PRO A 6 16.80 -25.95 -12.18
C PRO A 6 17.01 -27.37 -11.65
N ARG A 7 17.75 -27.50 -10.54
CA ARG A 7 17.94 -28.81 -9.90
C ARG A 7 16.55 -29.30 -9.46
N PRO A 8 16.07 -30.48 -9.92
CA PRO A 8 14.72 -30.93 -9.62
C PRO A 8 14.42 -31.00 -8.12
N ALA A 9 15.43 -31.32 -7.31
CA ALA A 9 15.33 -31.36 -5.84
C ALA A 9 15.12 -29.98 -5.17
N GLN A 10 15.29 -28.87 -5.89
CA GLN A 10 15.07 -27.51 -5.41
C GLN A 10 13.85 -26.85 -6.09
N ALA A 11 13.19 -27.54 -7.01
CA ALA A 11 12.03 -27.01 -7.71
C ALA A 11 10.79 -27.04 -6.80
N ARG A 12 10.04 -25.93 -6.76
CA ARG A 12 8.76 -25.84 -6.05
C ARG A 12 7.63 -25.91 -7.07
N LEU A 13 6.70 -26.84 -6.86
CA LEU A 13 5.46 -26.86 -7.63
C LEU A 13 4.64 -25.61 -7.30
N VAL A 14 4.24 -24.89 -8.35
CA VAL A 14 3.45 -23.66 -8.27
C VAL A 14 2.35 -23.70 -9.32
N ARG A 15 1.30 -22.91 -9.08
CA ARG A 15 0.26 -22.63 -10.05
C ARG A 15 0.43 -21.19 -10.53
N VAL A 16 0.31 -21.01 -11.85
CA VAL A 16 0.33 -19.69 -12.50
C VAL A 16 -1.09 -19.33 -12.92
N ILE A 17 -1.51 -18.10 -12.62
CA ILE A 17 -2.79 -17.53 -13.02
C ILE A 17 -2.47 -16.29 -13.85
N GLU A 18 -2.94 -16.29 -15.10
CA GLU A 18 -2.78 -15.17 -16.02
C GLU A 18 -4.11 -14.44 -16.16
N TYR A 19 -4.07 -13.12 -16.05
CA TYR A 19 -5.24 -12.25 -16.24
C TYR A 19 -4.83 -10.87 -16.70
N ASP A 20 -5.74 -10.17 -17.37
CA ASP A 20 -5.62 -8.77 -17.74
C ASP A 20 -6.49 -7.89 -16.83
N VAL A 21 -6.17 -6.60 -16.79
CA VAL A 21 -6.99 -5.58 -16.11
C VAL A 21 -7.29 -4.50 -17.15
N PRO A 22 -8.47 -4.56 -17.81
CA PRO A 22 -8.76 -3.73 -18.98
C PRO A 22 -8.74 -2.22 -18.69
N ASP A 23 -9.09 -1.81 -17.48
CA ASP A 23 -9.17 -0.40 -17.07
C ASP A 23 -8.05 0.02 -16.09
N ARG A 24 -6.86 -0.57 -16.22
CA ARG A 24 -5.72 -0.21 -15.36
C ARG A 24 -5.12 1.14 -15.80
N ASP A 25 -5.26 2.17 -14.98
CA ASP A 25 -4.59 3.45 -15.18
C ASP A 25 -3.07 3.39 -14.88
N GLY A 26 -2.23 3.91 -15.78
CA GLY A 26 -0.77 4.09 -15.59
C GLY A 26 0.11 3.27 -16.54
N ASP A 27 1.41 3.17 -16.25
CA ASP A 27 2.34 2.32 -17.01
C ASP A 27 1.96 0.84 -16.79
N GLY A 28 1.53 0.18 -17.88
CA GLY A 28 1.13 -1.23 -17.91
C GLY A 28 -0.38 -1.50 -18.14
N THR A 29 -1.12 -0.53 -18.68
CA THR A 29 -2.47 -0.78 -19.22
C THR A 29 -2.41 -1.85 -20.32
N GLY A 30 -3.17 -2.93 -20.17
CA GLY A 30 -3.19 -4.05 -21.14
C GLY A 30 -2.08 -5.09 -20.96
N ASP A 31 -1.21 -4.96 -19.96
CA ASP A 31 -0.20 -5.97 -19.66
C ASP A 31 -0.83 -7.24 -19.07
N LEU A 32 -0.36 -8.39 -19.53
CA LEU A 32 -0.70 -9.69 -18.95
C LEU A 32 -0.06 -9.82 -17.56
N ILE A 33 -0.88 -10.00 -16.53
CA ILE A 33 -0.40 -10.21 -15.16
C ILE A 33 -0.32 -11.71 -14.90
N ALA A 34 0.90 -12.20 -14.61
CA ALA A 34 1.14 -13.57 -14.16
C ALA A 34 1.29 -13.62 -12.63
N LEU A 35 0.27 -14.15 -11.95
CA LEU A 35 0.27 -14.41 -10.51
C LEU A 35 0.75 -15.83 -10.24
N ILE A 36 1.79 -15.98 -9.41
CA ILE A 36 2.32 -17.28 -8.99
C ILE A 36 1.87 -17.57 -7.56
N THR A 37 1.29 -18.76 -7.33
CA THR A 37 0.85 -19.21 -6.00
C THR A 37 1.28 -20.65 -5.71
N THR A 38 1.46 -20.96 -4.43
CA THR A 38 1.66 -22.34 -3.95
C THR A 38 0.35 -23.06 -3.60
N ILE A 39 -0.80 -22.39 -3.73
CA ILE A 39 -2.14 -23.01 -3.59
C ILE A 39 -2.49 -23.66 -4.93
N LEU A 40 -2.41 -24.98 -4.97
CA LEU A 40 -2.49 -25.74 -6.22
C LEU A 40 -3.92 -26.07 -6.63
N ASP A 41 -4.84 -26.20 -5.66
CA ASP A 41 -6.24 -26.54 -5.94
C ASP A 41 -7.03 -25.30 -6.43
N PRO A 42 -7.60 -25.34 -7.65
CA PRO A 42 -8.45 -24.28 -8.17
C PRO A 42 -9.75 -24.04 -7.39
N TRP A 43 -10.25 -25.04 -6.67
CA TRP A 43 -11.48 -24.94 -5.89
C TRP A 43 -11.22 -24.30 -4.52
N GLU A 44 -10.05 -24.56 -3.92
CA GLU A 44 -9.61 -23.91 -2.68
C GLU A 44 -9.31 -22.42 -2.91
N ALA A 45 -8.68 -22.09 -4.05
CA ALA A 45 -8.39 -20.71 -4.42
C ALA A 45 -8.74 -20.45 -5.90
N PRO A 46 -9.98 -20.00 -6.18
CA PRO A 46 -10.41 -19.64 -7.52
C PRO A 46 -9.55 -18.51 -8.10
N ALA A 47 -9.29 -18.57 -9.42
CA ALA A 47 -8.43 -17.62 -10.10
C ALA A 47 -8.90 -16.16 -9.94
N ALA A 48 -10.20 -15.91 -10.07
CA ALA A 48 -10.79 -14.57 -9.90
C ALA A 48 -10.63 -14.03 -8.47
N ALA A 49 -10.77 -14.89 -7.46
CA ALA A 49 -10.59 -14.51 -6.06
C ALA A 49 -9.13 -14.14 -5.77
N LEU A 50 -8.18 -14.92 -6.31
CA LEU A 50 -6.75 -14.63 -6.19
C LEU A 50 -6.35 -13.36 -6.96
N ALA A 51 -6.91 -13.12 -8.15
CA ALA A 51 -6.70 -11.88 -8.90
C ALA A 51 -7.23 -10.67 -8.12
N GLY A 52 -8.44 -10.76 -7.55
CA GLY A 52 -9.01 -9.72 -6.71
C GLY A 52 -8.20 -9.45 -5.43
N ALA A 53 -7.75 -10.49 -4.74
CA ALA A 53 -6.89 -10.36 -3.56
C ALA A 53 -5.52 -9.76 -3.90
N TYR A 54 -4.95 -10.13 -5.05
CA TYR A 54 -3.69 -9.54 -5.51
C TYR A 54 -3.86 -8.07 -5.92
N HIS A 55 -5.01 -7.71 -6.50
CA HIS A 55 -5.36 -6.32 -6.75
C HIS A 55 -5.47 -5.53 -5.43
N GLN A 56 -6.15 -6.08 -4.41
CA GLN A 56 -6.20 -5.46 -3.07
C GLN A 56 -4.80 -5.36 -2.42
N ARG A 57 -3.87 -6.29 -2.68
CA ARG A 57 -2.48 -6.16 -2.24
C ARG A 57 -1.83 -4.92 -2.85
N TRP A 58 -2.22 -4.52 -4.05
CA TRP A 58 -1.68 -3.34 -4.70
C TRP A 58 -2.04 -2.03 -3.98
N GLU A 59 -3.11 -2.02 -3.18
CA GLU A 59 -3.39 -0.94 -2.23
C GLU A 59 -2.27 -0.77 -1.19
N HIS A 60 -1.50 -1.82 -0.89
CA HIS A 60 -0.31 -1.69 -0.05
C HIS A 60 0.76 -0.79 -0.70
N GLU A 61 0.92 -0.82 -2.03
CA GLU A 61 1.80 0.11 -2.73
C GLU A 61 1.25 1.54 -2.64
N THR A 62 -0.07 1.70 -2.65
CA THR A 62 -0.74 2.98 -2.38
C THR A 62 -0.45 3.48 -0.96
N ALA A 63 -0.51 2.64 0.07
CA ALA A 63 -0.12 3.00 1.44
C ALA A 63 1.37 3.41 1.52
N ASN A 64 2.25 2.68 0.85
CA ASN A 64 3.67 3.05 0.77
C ASN A 64 3.87 4.42 0.09
N ARG A 65 3.10 4.73 -0.96
CA ARG A 65 3.09 6.04 -1.61
C ARG A 65 2.56 7.14 -0.67
N GLN A 66 1.48 6.86 0.08
CA GLN A 66 0.92 7.72 1.13
C GLN A 66 1.99 8.17 2.13
N VAL A 67 2.76 7.21 2.64
CA VAL A 67 3.88 7.46 3.56
C VAL A 67 5.02 8.22 2.89
N LYS A 68 5.59 7.68 1.81
CA LYS A 68 6.84 8.19 1.21
C LYS A 68 6.69 9.53 0.52
N THR A 69 5.53 9.79 -0.09
CA THR A 69 5.31 10.95 -0.96
C THR A 69 4.50 12.03 -0.28
N TYR A 70 3.42 11.68 0.43
CA TYR A 70 2.48 12.68 0.95
C TYR A 70 2.75 13.07 2.41
N LEU A 71 3.08 12.10 3.27
CA LEU A 71 3.44 12.39 4.66
C LEU A 71 4.85 12.94 4.79
N ARG A 72 5.85 12.18 4.33
CA ARG A 72 7.27 12.60 4.37
C ARG A 72 7.56 13.75 3.41
N GLY A 73 6.97 13.70 2.21
CA GLY A 73 7.28 14.60 1.11
C GLY A 73 8.24 13.96 0.09
N PRO A 74 8.09 14.28 -1.20
CA PRO A 74 8.95 13.74 -2.26
C PRO A 74 10.41 14.13 -2.04
N GLY A 75 11.33 13.21 -2.32
CA GLY A 75 12.78 13.44 -2.27
C GLY A 75 13.40 13.70 -0.88
N LYS A 76 12.61 13.67 0.20
CA LYS A 76 13.15 13.88 1.55
C LYS A 76 13.80 12.60 2.10
N VAL A 77 15.03 12.74 2.56
CA VAL A 77 15.72 11.72 3.37
C VAL A 77 15.29 11.81 4.83
N LEU A 78 15.44 10.70 5.56
CA LEU A 78 15.28 10.68 7.02
C LEU A 78 16.38 11.54 7.66
N ARG A 79 16.06 12.17 8.79
CA ARG A 79 16.92 13.22 9.38
C ARG A 79 17.96 12.68 10.34
N SER A 80 17.63 11.61 11.05
CA SER A 80 18.48 10.95 12.02
C SER A 80 19.70 10.33 11.35
N GLN A 81 20.85 10.51 12.00
CA GLN A 81 22.12 9.90 11.61
C GLN A 81 22.45 8.65 12.44
N SER A 82 21.57 8.25 13.37
CA SER A 82 21.69 6.99 14.11
C SER A 82 20.66 5.96 13.63
N PRO A 83 21.00 4.65 13.60
CA PRO A 83 20.05 3.59 13.23
C PRO A 83 18.77 3.61 14.07
N GLU A 84 18.89 3.80 15.38
CA GLU A 84 17.75 3.83 16.29
C GLU A 84 16.81 5.01 16.01
N GLY A 85 17.35 6.22 15.80
CA GLY A 85 16.53 7.38 15.44
C GLY A 85 15.90 7.25 14.06
N VAL A 86 16.56 6.55 13.12
CA VAL A 86 15.97 6.20 11.81
C VAL A 86 14.75 5.29 11.99
N TYR A 87 14.85 4.25 12.83
CA TYR A 87 13.69 3.41 13.15
C TYR A 87 12.56 4.21 13.79
N GLN A 88 12.89 5.11 14.74
CA GLN A 88 11.90 5.96 15.38
C GLN A 88 11.18 6.88 14.37
N GLU A 89 11.89 7.48 13.42
CA GLU A 89 11.27 8.28 12.37
C GLU A 89 10.34 7.46 11.48
N ILE A 90 10.75 6.24 11.10
CA ILE A 90 9.91 5.33 10.32
C ILE A 90 8.64 5.00 11.10
N TRP A 91 8.74 4.66 12.38
CA TRP A 91 7.59 4.42 13.24
C TRP A 91 6.68 5.65 13.35
N GLY A 92 7.25 6.85 13.45
CA GLY A 92 6.47 8.09 13.45
C GLY A 92 5.63 8.26 12.19
N TYR A 93 6.19 7.96 11.01
CA TYR A 93 5.44 8.00 9.76
C TYR A 93 4.34 6.92 9.68
N LEU A 94 4.64 5.70 10.11
CA LEU A 94 3.68 4.59 10.11
C LEU A 94 2.51 4.86 11.07
N LEU A 95 2.80 5.35 12.28
CA LEU A 95 1.77 5.74 13.26
C LEU A 95 0.91 6.89 12.74
N THR A 96 1.52 7.90 12.12
CA THR A 96 0.79 9.02 11.52
C THR A 96 -0.13 8.54 10.40
N HIS A 97 0.37 7.66 9.51
CA HIS A 97 -0.43 7.05 8.45
C HIS A 97 -1.61 6.24 9.01
N HIS A 98 -1.36 5.42 10.03
CA HIS A 98 -2.38 4.63 10.69
C HIS A 98 -3.48 5.51 11.30
N ALA A 99 -3.10 6.56 12.05
CA ALA A 99 -4.05 7.48 12.67
C ALA A 99 -4.94 8.20 11.63
N ILE A 100 -4.35 8.63 10.50
CA ILE A 100 -5.11 9.26 9.41
C ILE A 100 -6.07 8.27 8.76
N THR A 101 -5.63 7.04 8.52
CA THR A 101 -6.45 5.99 7.92
C THR A 101 -7.62 5.60 8.84
N ALA A 102 -7.35 5.44 10.13
CA ALA A 102 -8.39 5.20 11.13
C ALA A 102 -9.43 6.32 11.17
N LEU A 103 -8.99 7.59 11.10
CA LEU A 103 -9.89 8.74 11.02
C LEU A 103 -10.74 8.72 9.75
N ILE A 104 -10.14 8.38 8.59
CA ILE A 104 -10.87 8.23 7.32
C ILE A 104 -11.95 7.16 7.45
N CYS A 105 -11.60 5.97 7.95
CA CYS A 105 -12.55 4.88 8.14
C CYS A 105 -13.71 5.29 9.06
N ALA A 106 -13.40 5.94 10.19
CA ALA A 106 -14.41 6.41 11.13
C ALA A 106 -15.35 7.45 10.48
N ALA A 107 -14.80 8.43 9.77
CA ALA A 107 -15.57 9.48 9.11
C ALA A 107 -16.42 8.95 7.95
N ALA A 108 -15.88 8.03 7.15
CA ALA A 108 -16.59 7.37 6.05
C ALA A 108 -17.75 6.51 6.57
N THR A 109 -17.50 5.73 7.64
CA THR A 109 -18.52 4.95 8.33
C THR A 109 -19.65 5.84 8.84
N ALA A 110 -19.32 6.95 9.52
CA ALA A 110 -20.32 7.90 10.02
C ALA A 110 -21.13 8.56 8.89
N ALA A 111 -20.55 8.72 7.70
CA ALA A 111 -21.21 9.29 6.52
C ALA A 111 -21.88 8.24 5.62
N GLY A 112 -21.82 6.95 5.94
CA GLY A 112 -22.37 5.87 5.12
C GLY A 112 -21.75 5.75 3.73
N ILE A 113 -20.49 6.17 3.57
CA ILE A 113 -19.75 6.04 2.31
C ILE A 113 -18.61 5.04 2.45
N ASP A 114 -18.24 4.44 1.34
CA ASP A 114 -17.04 3.60 1.24
C ASP A 114 -15.78 4.42 1.61
N PRO A 115 -14.95 3.99 2.58
CA PRO A 115 -13.69 4.63 2.93
C PRO A 115 -12.75 4.88 1.75
N ASP A 116 -12.75 4.01 0.74
CA ASP A 116 -11.87 4.12 -0.42
C ASP A 116 -12.21 5.34 -1.30
N ARG A 117 -13.42 5.89 -1.14
CA ARG A 117 -13.83 7.15 -1.80
C ARG A 117 -13.24 8.39 -1.15
N VAL A 118 -12.69 8.28 0.06
CA VAL A 118 -12.10 9.41 0.79
C VAL A 118 -10.62 9.55 0.44
N ARG A 119 -10.28 10.61 -0.30
CA ARG A 119 -8.90 10.86 -0.74
C ARG A 119 -7.99 11.19 0.44
N PHE A 120 -7.03 10.30 0.73
CA PHE A 120 -6.00 10.46 1.78
C PHE A 120 -5.32 11.84 1.77
N THR A 121 -4.93 12.34 0.59
CA THR A 121 -4.26 13.64 0.44
C THR A 121 -5.12 14.83 0.87
N ARG A 122 -6.45 14.73 0.70
CA ARG A 122 -7.40 15.74 1.16
C ARG A 122 -7.46 15.72 2.68
N THR A 123 -7.51 14.54 3.30
CA THR A 123 -7.48 14.39 4.76
C THR A 123 -6.21 14.96 5.37
N VAL A 124 -5.03 14.65 4.80
CA VAL A 124 -3.75 15.23 5.24
C VAL A 124 -3.78 16.76 5.21
N ARG A 125 -4.33 17.37 4.14
CA ARG A 125 -4.42 18.83 4.02
C ARG A 125 -5.35 19.44 5.07
N VAL A 126 -6.48 18.80 5.35
CA VAL A 126 -7.42 19.24 6.40
C VAL A 126 -6.75 19.16 7.76
N LEU A 127 -6.15 18.01 8.11
CA LEU A 127 -5.46 17.83 9.38
C LEU A 127 -4.29 18.79 9.57
N ARG A 128 -3.47 19.02 8.54
CA ARG A 128 -2.38 20.00 8.61
C ARG A 128 -2.89 21.42 8.88
N ARG A 129 -4.05 21.81 8.36
CA ARG A 129 -4.66 23.11 8.68
C ARG A 129 -5.08 23.19 10.14
N GLN A 130 -5.73 22.15 10.65
CA GLN A 130 -6.21 22.10 12.04
C GLN A 130 -5.09 22.01 13.08
N VAL A 131 -3.99 21.31 12.78
CA VAL A 131 -2.84 21.19 13.68
C VAL A 131 -1.90 22.41 13.60
N ALA A 132 -1.90 23.12 12.46
CA ALA A 132 -1.13 24.35 12.30
C ALA A 132 -1.84 25.58 12.91
N ASP A 133 -3.11 25.47 13.31
CA ASP A 133 -3.70 26.44 14.23
C ASP A 133 -2.95 26.31 15.57
N PRO A 134 -2.36 27.41 16.09
CA PRO A 134 -1.55 27.32 17.30
C PRO A 134 -2.39 26.78 18.46
N PRO A 135 -1.81 25.94 19.35
CA PRO A 135 -2.42 25.70 20.63
C PRO A 135 -2.70 27.05 21.29
N ALA A 136 -3.90 27.25 21.83
CA ALA A 136 -4.25 28.39 22.66
C ALA A 136 -3.54 28.33 24.04
N PHE A 137 -2.25 27.99 24.06
CA PHE A 137 -1.40 28.07 25.23
C PHE A 137 -0.48 29.27 25.04
N SER A 138 -0.86 30.37 25.68
CA SER A 138 0.06 31.45 26.00
C SER A 138 1.13 30.93 26.99
N PRO A 139 2.39 31.37 26.89
CA PRO A 139 3.40 31.11 27.91
C PRO A 139 3.01 31.70 29.26
#